data_AF-A0A510L4T4-F1
#
_entry.id   AF-A0A510L4T4-F1
#
_cell.length_a   1.000
_cell.length_b   1.000
_cell.length_c   1.000
_cell.angle_alpha   90.00
_cell.angle_beta   90.00
_cell.angle_gamma   90.00
#
_symmetry.space_group_name_H-M   'P 1'
#
loop_
_entity.id
_entity.type
_entity.pdbx_description
1 polymer ?
#
loop_
_entity_poly.entity_id
_entity_poly.type
_entity_poly.pdbx_seq_one_letter_code
_entity_poly.pdbx_strand_id
1 'polypeptide(L)'
;MMKKFFYHKRQQKIGIYHFKDDILSIGKIIKIVKNHLFMESYDTNNVKDGIKIFSIDKIKRIILKSDYIEKLENIKKINQFFDFFNVKMTSFEDACKEIIKKQYLILLNLGDDSTELGYLFKKEGGYYYFRIVNKELKEISTEIFTEDYIKEIKIITNEKNIQNKPLNKIELYSGKVYRGNLLFNKEKIVIFKEIIEFSEENHVLILRKENIREITEIYKEEKIKYKNIKKYIQSENNIDFFNILEICMKFKFLVFIDSINFDETKVGIIEKIFNETYIQIKLLDENYHFVEKLKIKSSEIDILRIKNYSLNTN
;
A
#
# COMPACT_ATOMS: atom_id res chain seq x y z
N MET A 1 -0.26 -30.68 -15.56
CA MET A 1 0.75 -29.96 -16.36
C MET A 1 1.29 -28.71 -15.65
N MET A 2 0.45 -27.75 -15.23
CA MET A 2 0.87 -26.52 -14.52
C MET A 2 1.62 -26.73 -13.19
N LYS A 3 1.27 -27.74 -12.38
CA LYS A 3 1.98 -28.01 -11.11
C LYS A 3 3.46 -28.37 -11.32
N LYS A 4 3.78 -29.16 -12.35
CA LYS A 4 5.17 -29.51 -12.69
C LYS A 4 5.94 -28.27 -13.17
N PHE A 5 5.29 -27.40 -13.96
CA PHE A 5 5.88 -26.16 -14.45
C PHE A 5 6.35 -25.22 -13.32
N PHE A 6 5.50 -24.94 -12.34
CA PHE A 6 5.85 -24.05 -11.23
C PHE A 6 6.97 -24.61 -10.34
N TYR A 7 7.15 -25.94 -10.27
CA TYR A 7 8.22 -26.57 -9.50
C TYR A 7 9.60 -26.18 -10.04
N HIS A 8 9.75 -26.07 -11.37
CA HIS A 8 10.99 -25.67 -12.05
C HIS A 8 11.22 -24.15 -12.06
N LYS A 9 10.30 -23.36 -11.50
CA LYS A 9 10.34 -21.89 -11.47
C LYS A 9 10.46 -21.32 -10.05
N ARG A 10 10.79 -22.17 -9.07
CA ARG A 10 11.09 -21.73 -7.70
C ARG A 10 12.18 -20.66 -7.72
N GLN A 11 12.02 -19.63 -6.91
CA GLN A 11 12.90 -18.45 -6.78
C GLN A 11 12.83 -17.38 -7.90
N GLN A 12 12.19 -17.63 -9.05
CA GLN A 12 11.96 -16.60 -10.07
C GLN A 12 10.75 -15.73 -9.72
N LYS A 13 10.83 -14.41 -9.96
CA LYS A 13 9.65 -13.55 -9.95
C LYS A 13 8.82 -13.82 -11.20
N ILE A 14 7.53 -14.02 -11.01
CA ILE A 14 6.58 -14.22 -12.09
C ILE A 14 5.39 -13.28 -11.92
N GLY A 15 4.75 -12.94 -13.04
CA GLY A 15 3.44 -12.31 -13.08
C GLY A 15 2.34 -13.36 -13.25
N ILE A 16 1.19 -13.15 -12.61
CA ILE A 16 0.01 -13.99 -12.71
C ILE A 16 -1.20 -13.10 -12.96
N TYR A 17 -1.96 -13.43 -14.00
CA TYR A 17 -3.31 -12.93 -14.18
C TYR A 17 -4.32 -13.98 -13.68
N HIS A 18 -5.30 -13.49 -12.91
CA HIS A 18 -6.35 -14.31 -12.31
C HIS A 18 -7.72 -13.65 -12.53
N PHE A 19 -8.73 -14.47 -12.85
CA PHE A 19 -10.10 -14.09 -13.19
C PHE A 19 -10.23 -13.00 -14.30
N LYS A 20 -11.47 -12.57 -14.57
CA LYS A 20 -11.85 -11.64 -15.66
C LYS A 20 -11.32 -10.20 -15.49
N ASP A 21 -10.76 -9.85 -14.33
CA ASP A 21 -10.54 -8.44 -13.97
C ASP A 21 -9.15 -7.88 -14.28
N ASP A 22 -8.34 -8.54 -15.11
CA ASP A 22 -7.06 -7.99 -15.59
C ASP A 22 -6.09 -7.48 -14.48
N ILE A 23 -6.19 -8.00 -13.25
CA ILE A 23 -5.30 -7.62 -12.16
C ILE A 23 -4.03 -8.49 -12.19
N LEU A 24 -2.93 -7.89 -12.64
CA LEU A 24 -1.60 -8.51 -12.62
C LEU A 24 -1.07 -8.62 -11.18
N SER A 25 -0.85 -9.85 -10.70
CA SER A 25 -0.13 -10.11 -9.45
C SER A 25 1.31 -10.51 -9.73
N ILE A 26 2.27 -9.88 -9.04
CA ILE A 26 3.69 -10.22 -9.16
C ILE A 26 4.20 -10.83 -7.86
N GLY A 27 5.01 -11.87 -7.98
CA GLY A 27 5.66 -12.45 -6.83
C GLY A 27 6.65 -13.56 -7.10
N LYS A 28 7.35 -13.99 -6.04
CA LYS A 28 8.26 -15.13 -6.09
C LYS A 28 7.52 -16.38 -5.63
N ILE A 29 7.63 -17.46 -6.39
CA ILE A 29 7.07 -18.76 -5.98
C ILE A 29 7.80 -19.23 -4.72
N ILE A 30 7.04 -19.37 -3.64
CA ILE A 30 7.50 -20.03 -2.41
C ILE A 30 7.39 -21.53 -2.65
N LYS A 31 6.18 -22.01 -2.96
CA LYS A 31 5.92 -23.43 -3.22
C LYS A 31 4.54 -23.71 -3.81
N ILE A 32 4.28 -24.99 -4.01
CA ILE A 32 3.02 -25.54 -4.45
C ILE A 32 2.64 -26.65 -3.47
N VAL A 33 1.42 -26.62 -2.95
CA VAL A 33 0.88 -27.67 -2.09
C VAL A 33 -0.55 -27.96 -2.49
N LYS A 34 -0.89 -29.24 -2.69
CA LYS A 34 -2.21 -29.68 -3.19
C LYS A 34 -2.58 -28.92 -4.47
N ASN A 35 -3.61 -28.08 -4.43
CA ASN A 35 -4.06 -27.27 -5.56
C ASN A 35 -3.74 -25.76 -5.41
N HIS A 36 -2.86 -25.40 -4.49
CA HIS A 36 -2.54 -24.02 -4.18
C HIS A 36 -1.09 -23.67 -4.55
N LEU A 37 -0.93 -22.50 -5.18
CA LEU A 37 0.36 -21.87 -5.43
C LEU A 37 0.60 -20.77 -4.39
N PHE A 38 1.69 -20.87 -3.64
CA PHE A 38 2.08 -19.91 -2.62
C PHE A 38 3.16 -18.99 -3.19
N MET A 39 2.94 -17.68 -3.09
CA MET A 39 3.87 -16.67 -3.57
C MET A 39 4.17 -15.64 -2.50
N GLU A 40 5.43 -15.23 -2.42
CA GLU A 40 5.79 -13.97 -1.77
C GLU A 40 5.27 -12.86 -2.67
N SER A 41 4.40 -12.01 -2.12
CA SER A 41 3.75 -10.94 -2.85
C SER A 41 4.61 -9.68 -2.83
N TYR A 42 4.53 -8.93 -3.93
CA TYR A 42 5.20 -7.67 -4.13
C TYR A 42 4.18 -6.63 -4.61
N ASP A 43 4.29 -5.41 -4.12
CA ASP A 43 3.50 -4.27 -4.57
C ASP A 43 4.07 -3.64 -5.86
N THR A 44 3.47 -2.53 -6.29
CA THR A 44 3.86 -1.74 -7.47
C THR A 44 5.24 -1.10 -7.35
N ASN A 45 5.81 -1.05 -6.15
CA ASN A 45 7.14 -0.52 -5.86
C ASN A 45 8.16 -1.64 -5.60
N ASN A 46 7.79 -2.89 -5.88
CA ASN A 46 8.63 -4.06 -5.64
C ASN A 46 9.01 -4.25 -4.16
N VAL A 47 8.18 -3.75 -3.25
CA VAL A 47 8.31 -3.99 -1.81
C VAL A 47 7.51 -5.23 -1.44
N LYS A 48 8.04 -6.03 -0.52
CA LYS A 48 7.42 -7.28 -0.07
C LYS A 48 6.22 -6.98 0.83
N ASP A 49 5.01 -7.14 0.30
CA ASP A 49 3.79 -6.75 1.00
C ASP A 49 3.07 -7.91 1.71
N GLY A 50 3.52 -9.16 1.49
CA GLY A 50 3.03 -10.33 2.22
C GLY A 50 3.08 -11.65 1.45
N ILE A 51 2.03 -12.46 1.58
CA ILE A 51 1.88 -13.76 0.91
C ILE A 51 0.58 -13.77 0.11
N LYS A 52 0.64 -14.24 -1.13
CA LYS A 52 -0.55 -14.52 -1.96
C LYS A 52 -0.64 -16.02 -2.24
N ILE A 53 -1.83 -16.57 -2.08
CA ILE A 53 -2.13 -17.98 -2.33
C ILE A 53 -3.19 -18.04 -3.43
N PHE A 54 -2.88 -18.73 -4.52
CA PHE A 54 -3.76 -18.88 -5.67
C PHE A 54 -4.23 -20.32 -5.80
N SER A 55 -5.53 -20.50 -6.07
CA SER A 55 -6.06 -21.76 -6.59
C SER A 55 -5.56 -21.98 -8.02
N ILE A 56 -4.79 -23.05 -8.23
CA ILE A 56 -4.01 -23.27 -9.47
C ILE A 56 -4.92 -23.41 -10.70
N ASP A 57 -6.06 -24.06 -10.53
CA ASP A 57 -7.09 -24.24 -11.56
C ASP A 57 -7.72 -22.92 -12.03
N LYS A 58 -7.58 -21.86 -11.24
CA LYS A 58 -8.12 -20.53 -11.54
C LYS A 58 -7.13 -19.59 -12.23
N ILE A 59 -5.85 -19.97 -12.30
CA ILE A 59 -4.82 -19.17 -12.98
C ILE A 59 -5.03 -19.26 -14.51
N LYS A 60 -5.17 -18.11 -15.18
CA LYS A 60 -5.41 -18.04 -16.62
C LYS A 60 -4.15 -17.85 -17.43
N ARG A 61 -3.24 -16.98 -16.96
CA ARG A 61 -2.02 -16.62 -17.66
C ARG A 61 -0.88 -16.40 -16.68
N ILE A 62 0.31 -16.84 -17.08
CA ILE A 62 1.55 -16.66 -16.35
C ILE A 62 2.51 -15.86 -17.22
N ILE A 63 3.13 -14.82 -16.65
CA ILE A 63 4.16 -14.00 -17.27
C ILE A 63 5.50 -14.41 -16.66
N LEU A 64 6.38 -14.99 -17.49
CA LEU A 64 7.70 -15.43 -17.05
C LEU A 64 8.75 -14.34 -17.20
N LYS A 65 8.57 -13.45 -18.18
CA LYS A 65 9.47 -12.35 -18.48
C LYS A 65 8.65 -11.17 -19.00
N SER A 66 8.97 -9.98 -18.51
CA SER A 66 8.42 -8.71 -18.98
C SER A 66 9.38 -7.62 -18.50
N ASP A 67 9.63 -6.62 -19.34
CA ASP A 67 10.38 -5.43 -18.97
C ASP A 67 9.83 -4.79 -17.68
N TYR A 68 8.51 -4.92 -17.44
CA TYR A 68 7.88 -4.46 -16.20
C TYR A 68 8.41 -5.21 -14.97
N ILE A 69 8.48 -6.55 -15.02
CA ILE A 69 8.99 -7.39 -13.90
C ILE A 69 10.48 -7.10 -13.67
N GLU A 70 11.26 -6.93 -14.74
CA GLU A 70 12.70 -6.62 -14.64
C GLU A 70 12.94 -5.22 -14.05
N LYS A 71 12.17 -4.22 -14.48
CA LYS A 71 12.28 -2.84 -13.97
C LYS A 71 11.86 -2.73 -12.50
N LEU A 72 10.91 -3.55 -12.03
CA LEU A 72 10.55 -3.62 -10.61
C LEU A 72 11.77 -3.96 -9.74
N GLU A 73 12.65 -4.86 -10.18
CA GLU A 73 13.83 -5.28 -9.40
C GLU A 73 14.88 -4.17 -9.23
N ASN A 74 14.90 -3.20 -10.14
CA ASN A 74 15.85 -2.10 -10.16
C ASN A 74 15.32 -0.82 -9.49
N ILE A 75 14.13 -0.86 -8.87
CA ILE A 75 13.60 0.30 -8.13
C ILE A 75 14.56 0.64 -6.98
N LYS A 76 15.16 1.83 -7.03
CA LYS A 76 15.98 2.34 -5.93
C LYS A 76 15.07 2.56 -4.72
N LYS A 77 15.40 1.93 -3.59
CA LYS A 77 14.74 2.24 -2.32
C LYS A 77 15.10 3.67 -1.92
N ILE A 78 14.09 4.52 -1.87
CA ILE A 78 14.19 5.89 -1.37
C ILE A 78 14.44 5.77 0.14
N ASN A 79 15.45 6.43 0.68
CA ASN A 79 15.73 6.52 2.12
C ASN A 79 15.72 7.99 2.51
N GLN A 80 14.53 8.57 2.51
CA GLN A 80 14.29 9.97 2.85
C GLN A 80 13.57 10.07 4.19
N PHE A 81 14.12 10.86 5.10
CA PHE A 81 13.51 11.18 6.39
C PHE A 81 13.16 12.66 6.41
N PHE A 82 12.04 13.00 7.05
CA PHE A 82 11.50 14.36 7.02
C PHE A 82 11.45 14.93 8.45
N ASP A 83 12.59 15.45 8.93
CA ASP A 83 12.68 15.98 10.28
C ASP A 83 11.84 17.27 10.46
N PHE A 84 10.68 17.12 11.11
CA PHE A 84 9.70 18.17 11.34
C PHE A 84 9.96 19.08 12.55
N PHE A 85 10.86 18.70 13.47
CA PHE A 85 10.86 19.28 14.82
C PHE A 85 11.49 20.68 14.94
N ASN A 86 12.17 21.18 13.90
CA ASN A 86 12.98 22.41 14.02
C ASN A 86 12.59 23.55 13.07
N VAL A 87 11.50 23.44 12.30
CA VAL A 87 11.19 24.46 11.28
C VAL A 87 9.96 25.30 11.66
N LYS A 88 10.13 26.63 11.72
CA LYS A 88 9.05 27.61 11.80
C LYS A 88 8.36 27.75 10.43
N MET A 89 7.48 26.83 10.08
CA MET A 89 6.70 26.89 8.84
C MET A 89 5.30 27.41 9.14
N THR A 90 4.90 28.48 8.45
CA THR A 90 3.57 29.11 8.64
C THR A 90 2.78 29.21 7.35
N SER A 91 3.45 29.12 6.21
CA SER A 91 2.90 29.28 4.86
C SER A 91 3.35 28.15 3.92
N PHE A 92 2.69 28.06 2.75
CA PHE A 92 3.07 27.11 1.71
C PHE A 92 4.43 27.49 1.07
N GLU A 93 4.76 28.79 1.06
CA GLU A 93 6.05 29.30 0.61
C GLU A 93 7.19 28.82 1.52
N ASP A 94 6.98 28.82 2.85
CA ASP A 94 7.95 28.28 3.80
C ASP A 94 8.17 26.78 3.55
N ALA A 95 7.10 26.06 3.21
CA ALA A 95 7.18 24.66 2.78
C ALA A 95 8.01 24.44 1.53
N CYS A 96 7.77 25.22 0.49
CA CYS A 96 8.54 25.12 -0.74
C CYS A 96 10.03 25.40 -0.50
N LYS A 97 10.37 26.40 0.35
CA LYS A 97 11.76 26.74 0.68
C LYS A 97 12.47 25.57 1.36
N GLU A 98 11.84 24.91 2.33
CA GLU A 98 12.46 23.74 2.97
C GLU A 98 12.56 22.55 2.01
N ILE A 99 11.56 22.32 1.16
CA ILE A 99 11.62 21.27 0.13
C ILE A 99 12.83 21.46 -0.79
N ILE A 100 13.04 22.69 -1.28
CA ILE A 100 14.18 23.04 -2.13
C ILE A 100 15.49 22.86 -1.38
N LYS A 101 15.59 23.40 -0.17
CA LYS A 101 16.80 23.38 0.66
C LYS A 101 17.24 21.95 0.98
N LYS A 102 16.29 21.06 1.26
CA LYS A 102 16.53 19.67 1.63
C LYS A 102 16.53 18.72 0.44
N GLN A 103 16.16 19.20 -0.75
CA GLN A 103 16.06 18.42 -1.99
C GLN A 103 15.19 17.18 -1.78
N TYR A 104 14.02 17.36 -1.17
CA TYR A 104 13.11 16.26 -0.94
C TYR A 104 12.53 15.74 -2.26
N LEU A 105 12.53 14.42 -2.42
CA LEU A 105 11.82 13.74 -3.49
C LEU A 105 10.32 13.84 -3.22
N ILE A 106 9.59 14.24 -4.25
CA ILE A 106 8.17 14.54 -4.17
C ILE A 106 7.40 13.88 -5.30
N LEU A 107 6.18 13.47 -4.99
CA LEU A 107 5.17 13.05 -5.93
C LEU A 107 4.22 14.24 -6.18
N LEU A 108 4.08 14.62 -7.44
CA LEU A 108 3.26 15.73 -7.91
C LEU A 108 2.00 15.19 -8.56
N ASN A 109 0.84 15.67 -8.13
CA ASN A 109 -0.41 15.44 -8.87
C ASN A 109 -0.78 16.72 -9.59
N LEU A 110 -1.04 16.61 -10.90
CA LEU A 110 -1.19 17.74 -11.81
C LEU A 110 -2.65 17.94 -12.25
N GLY A 111 -2.91 19.09 -12.89
CA GLY A 111 -4.23 19.53 -13.34
C GLY A 111 -4.93 18.56 -14.27
N ASP A 112 -4.16 17.81 -15.05
CA ASP A 112 -4.60 16.78 -16.00
C ASP A 112 -4.72 15.36 -15.39
N ASP A 113 -4.63 15.26 -14.06
CA ASP A 113 -4.63 14.00 -13.30
C ASP A 113 -3.41 13.10 -13.54
N SER A 114 -2.39 13.59 -14.24
CA SER A 114 -1.09 12.93 -14.29
C SER A 114 -0.36 13.05 -12.95
N THR A 115 0.55 12.09 -12.74
CA THR A 115 1.38 12.04 -11.54
C THR A 115 2.85 11.94 -11.94
N GLU A 116 3.66 12.85 -11.41
CA GLU A 116 5.09 12.91 -11.69
C GLU A 116 5.93 12.78 -10.43
N LEU A 117 7.11 12.19 -10.56
CA LEU A 117 8.07 12.05 -9.48
C LEU A 117 9.24 13.02 -9.73
N GLY A 118 9.64 13.83 -8.75
CA GLY A 118 10.71 14.80 -9.00
C GLY A 118 11.24 15.53 -7.78
N TYR A 119 12.04 16.56 -8.04
CA TYR A 119 12.60 17.46 -7.04
C TYR A 119 12.25 18.91 -7.36
N LEU A 120 11.59 19.61 -6.44
CA LEU A 120 11.41 21.06 -6.54
C LEU A 120 12.77 21.71 -6.27
N PHE A 121 13.32 22.43 -7.26
CA PHE A 121 14.62 23.08 -7.10
C PHE A 121 14.54 24.61 -7.13
N LYS A 122 13.42 25.18 -7.57
CA LYS A 122 13.16 26.62 -7.55
C LYS A 122 11.65 26.91 -7.50
N LYS A 123 11.25 27.93 -6.74
CA LYS A 123 9.92 28.56 -6.79
C LYS A 123 10.12 30.06 -6.94
N GLU A 124 9.45 30.66 -7.91
CA GLU A 124 9.52 32.10 -8.18
C GLU A 124 8.13 32.59 -8.61
N GLY A 125 7.53 33.48 -7.81
CA GLY A 125 6.13 33.88 -7.99
C GLY A 125 5.19 32.67 -8.03
N GLY A 126 4.30 32.66 -9.02
CA GLY A 126 3.36 31.57 -9.29
C GLY A 126 3.96 30.38 -10.07
N TYR A 127 5.29 30.30 -10.23
CA TYR A 127 5.95 29.24 -11.00
C TYR A 127 6.80 28.33 -10.12
N TYR A 128 6.74 27.04 -10.41
CA TYR A 128 7.45 25.97 -9.72
C TYR A 128 8.31 25.20 -10.72
N TYR A 129 9.57 24.98 -10.37
CA TYR A 129 10.55 24.38 -11.26
C TYR A 129 10.98 23.03 -10.69
N PHE A 130 10.76 21.97 -11.48
CA PHE A 130 11.03 20.60 -11.05
C PHE A 130 12.04 19.91 -11.96
N ARG A 131 12.87 19.06 -11.36
CA ARG A 131 13.60 18.01 -12.07
C ARG A 131 12.78 16.74 -11.94
N ILE A 132 12.14 16.31 -13.03
CA ILE A 132 11.36 15.08 -13.07
C ILE A 132 12.31 13.92 -13.19
N VAL A 133 12.05 12.86 -12.43
CA VAL A 133 12.87 11.67 -12.37
C VAL A 133 12.05 10.42 -12.66
N ASN A 134 12.69 9.42 -13.25
CA ASN A 134 12.08 8.10 -13.39
C ASN A 134 12.15 7.31 -12.06
N LYS A 135 11.60 6.09 -12.07
CA LYS A 135 11.65 5.16 -10.92
C LYS A 135 13.08 4.75 -10.48
N GLU A 136 14.10 5.00 -11.28
CA GLU A 136 15.53 4.81 -10.95
C GLU A 136 16.19 6.07 -10.36
N LEU A 137 15.39 7.12 -10.12
CA LEU A 137 15.82 8.44 -9.66
C LEU A 137 16.79 9.13 -10.63
N LYS A 138 16.72 8.80 -11.92
CA LYS A 138 17.44 9.52 -12.97
C LYS A 138 16.58 10.64 -13.49
N GLU A 139 17.14 11.84 -13.58
CA GLU A 139 16.47 12.98 -14.21
C GLU A 139 16.15 12.65 -15.67
N ILE A 140 14.90 12.87 -16.05
CA ILE A 140 14.38 12.67 -17.40
C ILE A 140 13.98 13.99 -18.05
N SER A 141 13.61 14.99 -17.24
CA SER A 141 13.27 16.33 -17.71
C SER A 141 13.43 17.37 -16.60
N THR A 142 13.57 18.63 -17.01
CA THR A 142 13.40 19.79 -16.13
C THR A 142 12.21 20.58 -16.64
N GLU A 143 11.22 20.81 -15.79
CA GLU A 143 9.91 21.34 -16.17
C GLU A 143 9.46 22.46 -15.24
N ILE A 144 8.58 23.31 -15.75
CA ILE A 144 8.03 24.47 -15.04
C ILE A 144 6.51 24.34 -15.04
N PHE A 145 5.91 24.36 -13.86
CA PHE A 145 4.46 24.36 -13.69
C PHE A 145 3.99 25.66 -13.06
N THR A 146 2.80 26.11 -13.46
CA THR A 146 2.08 27.17 -12.78
C THR A 146 1.44 26.63 -11.50
N GLU A 147 1.24 27.51 -10.53
CA GLU A 147 0.72 27.18 -9.20
C GLU A 147 -0.67 26.51 -9.24
N ASP A 148 -1.53 26.97 -10.13
CA ASP A 148 -2.90 26.47 -10.34
C ASP A 148 -2.93 25.08 -11.02
N TYR A 149 -1.85 24.72 -11.73
CA TYR A 149 -1.73 23.41 -12.36
C TYR A 149 -1.29 22.32 -11.38
N ILE A 150 -0.69 22.68 -10.24
CA ILE A 150 -0.29 21.71 -9.21
C ILE A 150 -1.45 21.49 -8.26
N LYS A 151 -2.10 20.33 -8.36
CA LYS A 151 -3.15 19.95 -7.42
C LYS A 151 -2.55 19.64 -6.04
N GLU A 152 -1.50 18.82 -6.02
CA GLU A 152 -0.91 18.33 -4.76
C GLU A 152 0.60 18.11 -4.86
N ILE A 153 1.27 18.37 -3.74
CA ILE A 153 2.66 17.98 -3.50
C ILE A 153 2.68 17.02 -2.32
N LYS A 154 3.16 15.80 -2.57
CA LYS A 154 3.38 14.78 -1.54
C LYS A 154 4.87 14.51 -1.42
N ILE A 155 5.37 14.49 -0.20
CA ILE A 155 6.79 14.23 0.06
C ILE A 155 6.95 12.78 0.42
N ILE A 156 7.79 12.07 -0.33
CA ILE A 156 8.03 10.66 -0.08
C ILE A 156 8.93 10.54 1.15
N THR A 157 8.53 9.69 2.10
CA THR A 157 9.30 9.47 3.33
C THR A 157 9.29 8.00 3.72
N ASN A 158 10.31 7.59 4.47
CA ASN A 158 10.39 6.27 5.11
C ASN A 158 10.08 6.33 6.61
N GLU A 159 9.63 7.48 7.10
CA GLU A 159 9.27 7.60 8.51
C GLU A 159 8.16 6.63 8.87
N LYS A 160 8.36 5.87 9.94
CA LYS A 160 7.33 4.98 10.48
C LYS A 160 6.15 5.80 11.03
N ASN A 161 4.97 5.19 11.08
CA ASN A 161 3.79 5.78 11.71
C ASN A 161 4.10 6.30 13.12
N ILE A 162 3.61 7.50 13.43
CA ILE A 162 3.81 8.11 14.73
C ILE A 162 2.90 7.37 15.70
N GLN A 163 3.50 6.52 16.54
CA GLN A 163 2.76 5.85 17.61
C GLN A 163 2.18 6.93 18.55
N ASN A 164 0.91 6.77 18.93
CA ASN A 164 0.19 7.61 19.89
C ASN A 164 -0.28 9.00 19.41
N LYS A 165 -0.34 9.27 18.10
CA LYS A 165 -1.16 10.38 17.57
C LYS A 165 -2.53 9.88 17.11
N PRO A 166 -3.61 10.67 17.29
CA PRO A 166 -4.91 10.31 16.76
C PRO A 166 -4.85 10.20 15.23
N LEU A 167 -5.70 9.34 14.67
CA LEU A 167 -5.94 9.34 13.24
C LEU A 167 -6.97 10.43 12.93
N ASN A 168 -6.76 11.13 11.84
CA ASN A 168 -7.68 12.12 11.32
C ASN A 168 -8.07 11.77 9.88
N LYS A 169 -9.24 12.25 9.47
CA LYS A 169 -9.68 12.33 8.08
C LYS A 169 -9.62 13.80 7.67
N ILE A 170 -9.06 14.08 6.48
CA ILE A 170 -9.14 15.39 5.85
C ILE A 170 -10.00 15.25 4.59
N GLU A 171 -11.06 16.04 4.48
CA GLU A 171 -11.87 16.16 3.28
C GLU A 171 -11.59 17.49 2.60
N LEU A 172 -11.29 17.47 1.30
CA LEU A 172 -11.10 18.67 0.49
C LEU A 172 -12.43 19.12 -0.14
N TYR A 173 -12.53 20.40 -0.53
CA TYR A 173 -13.69 20.88 -1.29
C TYR A 173 -13.88 20.19 -2.65
N SER A 174 -12.81 19.59 -3.19
CA SER A 174 -12.87 18.74 -4.39
C SER A 174 -13.57 17.38 -4.16
N GLY A 175 -13.90 17.04 -2.92
CA GLY A 175 -14.44 15.72 -2.53
C GLY A 175 -13.35 14.67 -2.24
N LYS A 176 -12.07 14.99 -2.44
CA LYS A 176 -10.96 14.08 -2.11
C LYS A 176 -10.80 13.92 -0.60
N VAL A 177 -10.53 12.69 -0.18
CA VAL A 177 -10.38 12.32 1.23
C VAL A 177 -8.99 11.76 1.50
N TYR A 178 -8.35 12.24 2.57
CA TYR A 178 -7.11 11.68 3.13
C TYR A 178 -7.35 11.11 4.51
N ARG A 179 -6.62 10.03 4.82
CA ARG A 179 -6.57 9.40 6.14
C ARG A 179 -5.13 9.33 6.63
N GLY A 180 -4.91 9.48 7.92
CA GLY A 180 -3.56 9.56 8.47
C GLY A 180 -3.42 10.42 9.71
N ASN A 181 -2.21 10.85 10.04
CA ASN A 181 -1.94 11.62 11.25
C ASN A 181 -1.77 13.11 10.95
N LEU A 182 -2.51 13.95 11.68
CA LEU A 182 -2.29 15.39 11.66
C LEU A 182 -0.93 15.73 12.31
N LEU A 183 0.02 16.18 11.48
CA LEU A 183 1.34 16.57 11.96
C LEU A 183 1.32 18.01 12.48
N PHE A 184 0.81 18.92 11.67
CA PHE A 184 0.65 20.34 11.99
C PHE A 184 -0.64 20.91 11.44
N ASN A 185 -1.23 21.81 12.20
CA ASN A 185 -2.37 22.62 11.82
C ASN A 185 -2.03 24.09 12.12
N LYS A 186 -1.55 24.83 11.12
CA LYS A 186 -1.13 26.24 11.22
C LYS A 186 -2.14 27.14 10.52
N GLU A 187 -2.02 28.46 10.63
CA GLU A 187 -3.04 29.39 10.12
C GLU A 187 -3.41 29.18 8.64
N LYS A 188 -2.42 28.93 7.77
CA LYS A 188 -2.62 28.81 6.32
C LYS A 188 -2.41 27.41 5.75
N ILE A 189 -1.71 26.54 6.48
CA ILE A 189 -1.34 25.21 5.99
C ILE A 189 -1.64 24.12 7.01
N VAL A 190 -1.88 22.93 6.48
CA VAL A 190 -1.96 21.67 7.22
C VAL A 190 -0.87 20.75 6.68
N ILE A 191 -0.09 20.17 7.59
CA ILE A 191 0.85 19.12 7.25
C ILE A 191 0.29 17.81 7.79
N PHE A 192 0.14 16.86 6.89
CA PHE A 192 -0.58 15.63 7.14
C PHE A 192 0.25 14.44 6.69
N LYS A 193 0.44 13.47 7.58
CA LYS A 193 1.08 12.22 7.21
C LYS A 193 0.01 11.28 6.68
N GLU A 194 -0.01 11.06 5.38
CA GLU A 194 -0.93 10.11 4.76
C GLU A 194 -0.61 8.70 5.23
N ILE A 195 -1.64 7.98 5.63
CA ILE A 195 -1.60 6.54 5.76
C ILE A 195 -2.40 6.01 4.59
N ILE A 196 -1.69 5.55 3.57
CA ILE A 196 -2.32 4.85 2.47
C ILE A 196 -2.62 3.43 2.95
N GLU A 197 -3.88 3.06 2.81
CA GLU A 197 -4.39 1.75 3.17
C GLU A 197 -3.56 0.64 2.54
N PHE A 198 -3.07 -0.29 3.37
CA PHE A 198 -2.32 -1.49 2.95
C PHE A 198 -1.03 -1.22 2.15
N SER A 199 -0.47 -0.02 2.30
CA SER A 199 0.79 0.39 1.69
C SER A 199 1.88 0.59 2.74
N GLU A 200 3.11 0.22 2.39
CA GLU A 200 4.31 0.63 3.14
C GLU A 200 4.78 2.04 2.72
N GLU A 201 4.15 2.64 1.71
CA GLU A 201 4.42 4.03 1.33
C GLU A 201 3.99 4.99 2.44
N ASN A 202 4.89 5.88 2.81
CA ASN A 202 4.57 6.96 3.72
C ASN A 202 4.75 8.26 2.96
N HIS A 203 3.69 9.06 2.92
CA HIS A 203 3.70 10.37 2.30
C HIS A 203 3.41 11.44 3.33
N VAL A 204 4.09 12.56 3.20
CA VAL A 204 3.70 13.78 3.89
C VAL A 204 3.07 14.72 2.89
N LEU A 205 1.78 14.98 3.08
CA LEU A 205 1.04 16.01 2.35
C LEU A 205 1.25 17.37 3.00
N ILE A 206 1.39 18.38 2.15
CA ILE A 206 1.31 19.78 2.55
C ILE A 206 0.08 20.37 1.85
N LEU A 207 -0.94 20.67 2.64
CA LEU A 207 -2.24 21.12 2.16
C LEU A 207 -2.44 22.59 2.54
N ARG A 208 -2.97 23.37 1.60
CA ARG A 208 -3.48 24.72 1.88
C ARG A 208 -4.81 24.61 2.58
N LYS A 209 -5.02 25.39 3.63
CA LYS A 209 -6.27 25.34 4.39
C LYS A 209 -7.49 25.78 3.59
N GLU A 210 -7.33 26.71 2.67
CA GLU A 210 -8.40 27.16 1.79
C GLU A 210 -9.00 26.03 0.94
N ASN A 211 -8.23 24.95 0.70
CA ASN A 211 -8.71 23.78 -0.05
C ASN A 211 -9.39 22.73 0.84
N ILE A 212 -9.29 22.86 2.17
CA ILE A 212 -9.81 21.88 3.12
C ILE A 212 -11.24 22.25 3.50
N ARG A 213 -12.15 21.30 3.31
CA ARG A 213 -13.54 21.39 3.74
C ARG A 213 -13.68 21.04 5.22
N GLU A 214 -13.08 19.92 5.64
CA GLU A 214 -13.22 19.42 7.00
C GLU A 214 -11.99 18.61 7.45
N ILE A 215 -11.67 18.69 8.74
CA ILE A 215 -10.72 17.79 9.41
C ILE A 215 -11.46 17.16 10.58
N THR A 216 -11.62 15.84 10.54
CA THR A 216 -12.29 15.06 11.60
C THR A 216 -11.30 14.14 12.28
N GLU A 217 -11.42 13.97 13.60
CA GLU A 217 -10.71 12.93 14.33
C GLU A 217 -11.47 11.61 14.19
N ILE A 218 -10.79 10.56 13.75
CA ILE A 218 -11.40 9.23 13.62
C ILE A 218 -11.26 8.54 14.96
N TYR A 219 -12.33 8.62 15.75
CA TYR A 219 -12.42 7.85 16.99
C TYR A 219 -12.69 6.39 16.64
N LYS A 220 -11.70 5.54 16.95
CA LYS A 220 -11.72 4.07 16.92
C LYS A 220 -11.31 3.44 15.60
N GLU A 221 -10.03 3.51 15.26
CA GLU A 221 -9.44 2.47 14.41
C GLU A 221 -9.13 1.23 15.24
N GLU A 222 -9.42 0.06 14.69
CA GLU A 222 -8.77 -1.17 15.16
C GLU A 222 -7.26 -0.97 14.95
N LYS A 223 -6.45 -1.10 16.01
CA LYS A 223 -5.01 -0.75 15.97
C LYS A 223 -4.24 -1.68 15.04
N ILE A 224 -4.14 -1.36 13.76
CA ILE A 224 -3.37 -2.14 12.78
C ILE A 224 -1.89 -1.79 12.91
N LYS A 225 -1.04 -2.81 12.94
CA LYS A 225 0.41 -2.65 12.95
C LYS A 225 1.05 -3.52 11.90
N TYR A 226 2.15 -3.02 11.35
CA TYR A 226 3.04 -3.83 10.53
C TYR A 226 3.53 -5.05 11.31
N LYS A 227 3.41 -6.22 10.68
CA LYS A 227 3.85 -7.50 11.22
C LYS A 227 4.23 -8.38 10.06
N ASN A 228 5.46 -8.90 10.04
CA ASN A 228 5.90 -9.75 8.94
C ASN A 228 5.44 -11.19 9.16
N ILE A 229 4.55 -11.70 8.30
CA ILE A 229 3.99 -13.06 8.42
C ILE A 229 5.06 -14.16 8.34
N LYS A 230 6.15 -13.94 7.59
CA LYS A 230 7.22 -14.93 7.45
C LYS A 230 7.88 -15.29 8.76
N LYS A 231 7.85 -14.39 9.77
CA LYS A 231 8.39 -14.68 11.11
C LYS A 231 7.63 -15.80 11.84
N TYR A 232 6.40 -16.09 11.43
CA TYR A 232 5.53 -17.09 12.08
C TYR A 232 5.45 -18.40 11.30
N ILE A 233 6.14 -18.46 10.16
CA ILE A 233 6.26 -19.65 9.32
C ILE A 233 7.51 -20.40 9.76
N GLN A 234 7.34 -21.53 10.45
CA GLN A 234 8.45 -22.29 11.05
C GLN A 234 9.33 -22.98 10.00
N SER A 235 8.73 -23.48 8.92
CA SER A 235 9.45 -24.12 7.81
C SER A 235 8.63 -24.04 6.53
N GLU A 236 9.26 -23.63 5.43
CA GLU A 236 8.62 -23.61 4.11
C GLU A 236 8.13 -24.99 3.68
N ASN A 237 8.68 -26.08 4.22
CA ASN A 237 8.25 -27.43 3.88
C ASN A 237 6.89 -27.82 4.48
N ASN A 238 6.51 -27.26 5.64
CA ASN A 238 5.29 -27.66 6.37
C ASN A 238 4.12 -26.67 6.26
N ILE A 239 4.24 -25.62 5.45
CA ILE A 239 3.11 -24.68 5.25
C ILE A 239 2.02 -25.34 4.39
N ASP A 240 0.77 -25.32 4.82
CA ASP A 240 -0.35 -25.55 3.89
C ASP A 240 -1.38 -24.44 4.07
N PHE A 241 -2.48 -24.55 3.33
CA PHE A 241 -3.52 -23.54 3.33
C PHE A 241 -4.09 -23.33 4.74
N PHE A 242 -4.35 -24.40 5.49
CA PHE A 242 -4.91 -24.30 6.84
C PHE A 242 -3.88 -23.83 7.85
N ASN A 243 -2.63 -24.26 7.76
CA ASN A 243 -1.56 -23.75 8.61
C ASN A 243 -1.40 -22.22 8.47
N ILE A 244 -1.52 -21.68 7.25
CA ILE A 244 -1.53 -20.22 7.04
C ILE A 244 -2.75 -19.57 7.66
N LEU A 245 -3.95 -20.14 7.48
CA LEU A 245 -5.16 -19.58 8.08
C LEU A 245 -5.09 -19.60 9.61
N GLU A 246 -4.52 -20.63 10.22
CA GLU A 246 -4.29 -20.72 11.66
C GLU A 246 -3.31 -19.65 12.13
N ILE A 247 -2.20 -19.43 11.41
CA ILE A 247 -1.28 -18.31 11.67
C ILE A 247 -2.05 -16.98 11.58
N CYS A 248 -2.86 -16.79 10.55
CA CYS A 248 -3.66 -15.56 10.38
C CYS A 248 -4.66 -15.35 11.52
N MET A 249 -5.34 -16.41 11.94
CA MET A 249 -6.32 -16.39 13.03
C MET A 249 -5.65 -16.09 14.37
N LYS A 250 -4.52 -16.74 14.66
CA LYS A 250 -3.76 -16.60 15.92
C LYS A 250 -3.13 -15.22 16.05
N PHE A 251 -2.54 -14.72 14.96
CA PHE A 251 -1.81 -13.45 14.97
C PHE A 251 -2.61 -12.27 14.42
N LYS A 252 -3.88 -12.48 14.09
CA LYS A 252 -4.85 -11.49 13.58
C LYS A 252 -4.35 -10.73 12.36
N PHE A 253 -3.74 -11.45 11.42
CA PHE A 253 -3.32 -10.88 10.14
C PHE A 253 -4.54 -10.46 9.31
N LEU A 254 -4.39 -9.34 8.61
CA LEU A 254 -5.38 -8.88 7.63
C LEU A 254 -5.33 -9.79 6.41
N VAL A 255 -6.50 -10.33 6.07
CA VAL A 255 -6.70 -11.20 4.92
C VAL A 255 -7.62 -10.53 3.91
N PHE A 256 -7.31 -10.77 2.64
CA PHE A 256 -8.10 -10.36 1.48
C PHE A 256 -8.49 -11.61 0.74
N ILE A 257 -9.78 -11.74 0.47
CA ILE A 257 -10.34 -12.93 -0.13
C ILE A 257 -11.10 -12.54 -1.39
N ASP A 258 -10.65 -13.14 -2.49
CA ASP A 258 -11.40 -13.15 -3.73
C ASP A 258 -12.05 -14.51 -3.92
N SER A 259 -13.29 -14.46 -4.39
CA SER A 259 -14.08 -15.61 -4.80
C SER A 259 -14.92 -15.20 -5.99
N ILE A 260 -15.16 -16.11 -6.92
CA ILE A 260 -16.12 -15.96 -8.02
C ILE A 260 -17.53 -15.55 -7.55
N ASN A 261 -17.87 -15.87 -6.30
CA ASN A 261 -19.17 -15.56 -5.72
C ASN A 261 -19.23 -14.16 -5.08
N PHE A 262 -18.14 -13.39 -5.11
CA PHE A 262 -18.08 -12.05 -4.55
C PHE A 262 -18.00 -11.00 -5.65
N ASP A 263 -18.83 -9.96 -5.54
CA ASP A 263 -18.77 -8.80 -6.43
C ASP A 263 -17.51 -7.95 -6.20
N GLU A 264 -16.88 -8.09 -5.02
CA GLU A 264 -15.71 -7.34 -4.60
C GLU A 264 -14.84 -8.16 -3.63
N THR A 265 -13.57 -7.77 -3.48
CA THR A 265 -12.65 -8.40 -2.54
C THR A 265 -13.12 -8.18 -1.10
N LYS A 266 -13.24 -9.26 -0.31
CA LYS A 266 -13.60 -9.19 1.11
C LYS A 266 -12.35 -9.07 1.97
N VAL A 267 -12.34 -8.08 2.87
CA VAL A 267 -11.20 -7.74 3.73
C VAL A 267 -11.58 -7.99 5.20
N GLY A 268 -10.68 -8.59 5.98
CA GLY A 268 -10.97 -8.82 7.39
C GLY A 268 -9.90 -9.62 8.14
N ILE A 269 -10.31 -10.22 9.25
CA ILE A 269 -9.50 -11.18 10.02
C ILE A 269 -10.19 -12.53 10.13
N ILE A 270 -9.39 -13.61 10.16
CA ILE A 270 -9.93 -14.94 10.45
C ILE A 270 -10.34 -15.01 11.93
N GLU A 271 -11.62 -15.28 12.17
CA GLU A 271 -12.18 -15.44 13.51
C GLU A 271 -12.17 -16.90 13.93
N LYS A 272 -12.62 -17.81 13.06
CA LYS A 272 -12.71 -19.25 13.32
C LYS A 272 -12.46 -20.07 12.04
N ILE A 273 -11.90 -21.27 12.21
CA ILE A 273 -11.76 -22.29 11.17
C ILE A 273 -12.53 -23.52 11.66
N PHE A 274 -13.45 -24.05 10.85
CA PHE A 274 -14.31 -25.18 11.20
C PHE A 274 -13.96 -26.40 10.37
N ASN A 275 -13.35 -27.41 11.00
CA ASN A 275 -13.02 -28.72 10.41
C ASN A 275 -12.40 -28.60 9.01
N GLU A 276 -11.52 -27.62 8.81
CA GLU A 276 -10.86 -27.33 7.51
C GLU A 276 -11.82 -27.11 6.31
N THR A 277 -13.11 -26.96 6.54
CA THR A 277 -14.11 -26.85 5.47
C THR A 277 -14.66 -25.44 5.35
N TYR A 278 -14.92 -24.81 6.50
CA TYR A 278 -15.45 -23.46 6.54
C TYR A 278 -14.55 -22.54 7.34
N ILE A 279 -14.51 -21.28 6.92
CA ILE A 279 -13.76 -20.22 7.58
C ILE A 279 -14.75 -19.11 7.88
N GLN A 280 -14.69 -18.59 9.10
CA GLN A 280 -15.46 -17.42 9.50
C GLN A 280 -14.52 -16.23 9.64
N ILE A 281 -14.88 -15.15 8.97
CA ILE A 281 -14.09 -13.93 8.83
C ILE A 281 -14.90 -12.80 9.44
N LYS A 282 -14.25 -11.97 10.23
CA LYS A 282 -14.82 -10.72 10.69
C LYS A 282 -14.39 -9.62 9.72
N LEU A 283 -15.33 -9.09 8.94
CA LEU A 283 -15.06 -8.15 7.85
C LEU A 283 -14.80 -6.75 8.38
N LEU A 284 -13.88 -6.07 7.71
CA LEU A 284 -13.55 -4.67 7.90
C LEU A 284 -14.13 -3.87 6.73
N ASP A 285 -14.71 -2.72 7.02
CA ASP A 285 -15.02 -1.73 6.00
C ASP A 285 -13.78 -0.91 5.60
N GLU A 286 -13.97 0.04 4.69
CA GLU A 286 -12.97 1.04 4.27
C GLU A 286 -12.46 1.94 5.41
N ASN A 287 -13.11 1.95 6.57
CA ASN A 287 -12.70 2.70 7.75
C ASN A 287 -12.09 1.80 8.83
N TYR A 288 -11.80 0.53 8.49
CA TYR A 288 -11.27 -0.49 9.41
C TYR A 288 -12.17 -0.75 10.61
N HIS A 289 -13.47 -0.57 10.44
CA HIS A 289 -14.47 -0.94 11.42
C HIS A 289 -15.02 -2.31 11.11
N PHE A 290 -15.23 -3.08 12.17
CA PHE A 290 -15.87 -4.36 12.04
C PHE A 290 -17.35 -4.19 11.75
N VAL A 291 -17.76 -4.61 10.55
CA VAL A 291 -19.13 -4.45 10.07
C VAL A 291 -19.94 -5.73 10.20
N GLU A 292 -19.39 -6.86 9.75
CA GLU A 292 -20.13 -8.12 9.73
C GLU A 292 -19.23 -9.34 9.86
N LYS A 293 -19.86 -10.52 9.94
CA LYS A 293 -19.18 -11.81 9.94
C LYS A 293 -19.62 -12.61 8.73
N LEU A 294 -18.66 -13.11 7.98
CA LEU A 294 -18.87 -13.91 6.78
C LEU A 294 -18.37 -15.33 7.02
N LYS A 295 -19.19 -16.33 6.67
CA LYS A 295 -18.78 -17.75 6.66
C LYS A 295 -18.67 -18.21 5.21
N ILE A 296 -17.48 -18.68 4.82
CA ILE A 296 -17.16 -19.12 3.45
C ILE A 296 -16.55 -20.52 3.48
N LYS A 297 -16.76 -21.34 2.43
CA LYS A 297 -16.02 -22.60 2.28
C LYS A 297 -14.59 -22.32 1.84
N SER A 298 -13.63 -23.03 2.43
CA SER A 298 -12.22 -22.94 2.04
C SER A 298 -11.99 -23.20 0.55
N SER A 299 -12.78 -24.08 -0.06
CA SER A 299 -12.74 -24.41 -1.49
C SER A 299 -13.29 -23.33 -2.42
N GLU A 300 -14.06 -22.36 -1.89
CA GLU A 300 -14.61 -21.25 -2.67
C GLU A 300 -13.63 -20.08 -2.77
N ILE A 301 -12.50 -20.15 -2.06
CA ILE A 301 -11.46 -19.12 -2.09
C ILE A 301 -10.60 -19.32 -3.33
N ASP A 302 -10.65 -18.35 -4.23
CA ASP A 302 -9.87 -18.35 -5.46
C ASP A 302 -8.49 -17.74 -5.24
N ILE A 303 -8.45 -16.64 -4.46
CA ILE A 303 -7.23 -16.00 -3.99
C ILE A 303 -7.37 -15.67 -2.51
N LEU A 304 -6.36 -16.06 -1.73
CA LEU A 304 -6.13 -15.53 -0.38
C LEU A 304 -4.87 -14.66 -0.40
N ARG A 305 -5.02 -13.36 -0.17
CA ARG A 305 -3.89 -12.44 0.05
C ARG A 305 -3.77 -12.14 1.53
N ILE A 306 -2.57 -12.28 2.07
CA ILE A 306 -2.26 -11.94 3.45
C ILE A 306 -1.24 -10.82 3.42
N LYS A 307 -1.63 -9.66 3.92
CA LYS A 307 -0.76 -8.49 4.01
C LYS A 307 0.09 -8.56 5.29
N ASN A 308 1.25 -7.92 5.29
CA ASN A 308 2.14 -7.82 6.46
C ASN A 308 1.60 -6.84 7.54
N TYR A 309 0.32 -6.96 7.88
CA TYR A 309 -0.37 -6.12 8.85
C TYR A 309 -1.31 -6.97 9.70
N SER A 310 -1.41 -6.64 10.99
CA SER A 310 -2.26 -7.35 11.93
C SER A 310 -2.93 -6.42 12.92
N LEU A 311 -4.09 -6.83 13.44
CA LEU A 311 -4.72 -6.17 14.56
C LEU A 311 -3.91 -6.38 15.84
N ASN A 312 -3.59 -5.28 16.51
CA ASN A 312 -2.93 -5.28 17.80
C ASN A 312 -3.96 -5.54 18.89
N THR A 313 -4.06 -6.78 19.33
CA THR A 313 -4.75 -7.12 20.56
C THR A 313 -3.92 -6.58 21.72
N ASN A 314 -4.46 -5.62 22.47
CA ASN A 314 -3.90 -5.22 23.76
C ASN A 314 -3.95 -6.39 24.73
#